data_AF-A0A080LSU4-F1
#
_entry.id   AF-A0A080LSU4-F1
#
_cell.length_a   1.000
_cell.length_b   1.000
_cell.length_c   1.000
_cell.angle_alpha   90.00
_cell.angle_beta   90.00
_cell.angle_gamma   90.00
#
_symmetry.space_group_name_H-M   'P 1'
#
loop_
_entity.id
_entity.type
_entity.pdbx_description
1 polymer ?
#
loop_
_entity_poly.entity_id
_entity_poly.type
_entity_poly.pdbx_seq_one_letter_code
_entity_poly.pdbx_strand_id
1 'polypeptide(L)'
;MLLWAATGIAGTERFDYDALGRLVRHIDSPGTVTEYVYDGVGNILEVRRSLETGPPVVSTVLPASVRRGQSVRIALTGSRLSGARVATSDPELDISSLTAAATGVSFTLSASAAAALGARVFTVSTSTGNTIFSLMIEPQVPTLSFAPWPVTLKAGQTQEVTLTLSNPDSVAHSLSLAIANTAVASVSPASITLSPGQTSAVFSVSAIASGVTALNIGSPTLAPTAVGIYVSAPFAGESAAYAPLVGVLRPQAPGTPANPAVFMATPNVGVQRE
;
A
#
# COMPACT_ATOMS: atom_id res chain seq x y z
N MET A 1 -10.59 -34.51 -10.34
CA MET A 1 -11.17 -34.22 -11.67
C MET A 1 -11.01 -32.73 -11.90
N LEU A 2 -9.92 -32.31 -12.55
CA LEU A 2 -9.59 -30.90 -12.76
C LEU A 2 -10.10 -30.53 -14.17
N LEU A 3 -11.19 -29.77 -14.26
CA LEU A 3 -11.64 -29.19 -15.52
C LEU A 3 -10.82 -27.93 -15.79
N TRP A 4 -9.97 -27.93 -16.81
CA TRP A 4 -9.48 -26.68 -17.40
C TRP A 4 -10.55 -26.16 -18.35
N ALA A 5 -11.22 -25.08 -17.96
CA ALA A 5 -11.99 -24.28 -18.91
C ALA A 5 -10.99 -23.56 -19.81
N ALA A 6 -10.80 -24.08 -21.02
CA ALA A 6 -10.21 -23.30 -22.10
C ALA A 6 -11.24 -22.22 -22.47
N THR A 7 -11.03 -21.00 -21.98
CA THR A 7 -11.75 -19.83 -22.48
C THR A 7 -11.41 -19.69 -23.97
N GLY A 8 -12.34 -20.11 -24.82
CA GLY A 8 -12.26 -19.87 -26.25
C GLY A 8 -12.20 -18.36 -26.49
N ILE A 9 -11.09 -17.88 -27.04
CA ILE A 9 -11.01 -16.54 -27.60
C ILE A 9 -12.03 -16.46 -28.73
N ALA A 10 -13.16 -15.78 -28.50
CA ALA A 10 -14.12 -15.51 -29.55
C ALA A 10 -13.47 -14.56 -30.55
N GLY A 11 -12.99 -15.11 -31.67
CA GLY A 11 -12.59 -14.34 -32.82
C GLY A 11 -13.81 -13.67 -33.44
N THR A 12 -13.76 -12.36 -33.65
CA THR A 12 -14.85 -11.65 -34.32
C THR A 12 -14.67 -11.79 -35.83
N GLU A 13 -15.64 -12.42 -36.51
CA GLU A 13 -15.73 -12.43 -37.96
C GLU A 13 -16.74 -11.39 -38.43
N ARG A 14 -16.49 -10.78 -39.58
CA ARG A 14 -17.40 -9.79 -40.18
C ARG A 14 -17.71 -10.15 -41.63
N PHE A 15 -18.99 -10.12 -41.96
CA PHE A 15 -19.51 -10.40 -43.30
C PHE A 15 -20.29 -9.17 -43.78
N ASP A 16 -19.91 -8.65 -44.95
CA ASP A 16 -20.66 -7.59 -45.62
C ASP A 16 -21.32 -8.15 -46.89
N TYR A 17 -22.58 -7.77 -47.12
CA TYR A 17 -23.42 -8.28 -48.20
C TYR A 17 -23.82 -7.15 -49.17
N ASP A 18 -24.05 -7.48 -50.43
CA ASP A 18 -24.66 -6.56 -51.38
C ASP A 18 -26.20 -6.47 -51.20
N ALA A 19 -26.84 -5.58 -51.96
CA ALA A 19 -28.29 -5.38 -51.94
C ALA A 19 -29.11 -6.62 -52.36
N LEU A 20 -28.45 -7.62 -52.96
CA LEU A 20 -29.06 -8.90 -53.37
C LEU A 20 -28.79 -10.02 -52.33
N GLY A 21 -28.14 -9.71 -51.21
CA GLY A 21 -27.84 -10.66 -50.14
C GLY A 21 -26.62 -11.56 -50.42
N ARG A 22 -25.78 -11.23 -51.41
CA ARG A 22 -24.56 -12.00 -51.72
C ARG A 22 -23.39 -11.47 -50.90
N LEU A 23 -22.51 -12.38 -50.44
CA LEU A 23 -21.35 -12.03 -49.62
C LEU A 23 -20.29 -11.33 -50.46
N VAL A 24 -20.08 -10.02 -50.25
CA VAL A 24 -19.07 -9.25 -51.01
C VAL A 24 -17.75 -9.09 -50.27
N ARG A 25 -17.76 -9.20 -48.94
CA ARG A 25 -16.54 -9.10 -48.12
C ARG A 25 -16.64 -9.95 -46.87
N HIS A 26 -15.60 -10.72 -46.58
CA HIS A 26 -15.45 -11.48 -45.35
C HIS A 26 -14.13 -11.11 -44.68
N ILE A 27 -14.19 -10.72 -43.41
CA ILE A 27 -13.04 -10.43 -42.57
C ILE A 27 -12.97 -11.52 -41.50
N ASP A 28 -11.91 -12.32 -41.54
CA ASP A 28 -11.68 -13.34 -40.53
C ASP A 28 -11.13 -12.74 -39.22
N SER A 29 -11.13 -13.53 -38.14
CA SER A 29 -10.56 -13.09 -36.86
C SER A 29 -9.10 -12.60 -36.91
N PRO A 30 -8.20 -13.19 -37.73
CA PRO A 30 -6.85 -12.65 -37.89
C PRO A 30 -6.75 -11.36 -38.72
N GLY A 31 -7.84 -10.90 -39.35
CA GLY A 31 -7.89 -9.67 -40.14
C GLY A 31 -7.59 -9.87 -41.62
N THR A 32 -7.60 -11.12 -42.11
CA THR A 32 -7.63 -11.43 -43.54
C THR A 32 -8.97 -11.05 -44.11
N VAL A 33 -8.95 -10.17 -45.10
CA VAL A 33 -10.09 -9.75 -45.90
C VAL A 33 -10.15 -10.60 -47.17
N THR A 34 -11.29 -11.21 -47.42
CA THR A 34 -11.61 -11.86 -48.69
C THR A 34 -12.77 -11.12 -49.33
N GLU A 35 -12.53 -10.48 -50.47
CA GLU A 35 -13.54 -9.76 -51.26
C GLU A 35 -13.95 -10.59 -52.48
N TYR A 36 -15.26 -10.61 -52.75
CA TYR A 36 -15.86 -11.31 -53.88
C TYR A 36 -16.50 -10.31 -54.83
N VAL A 37 -16.05 -10.31 -56.08
CA VAL A 37 -16.66 -9.52 -57.16
C VAL A 37 -17.56 -10.45 -57.96
N TYR A 38 -18.83 -10.10 -58.11
CA TYR A 38 -19.81 -10.87 -58.88
C TYR A 38 -20.17 -10.20 -60.20
N ASP A 39 -20.50 -10.99 -61.22
CA ASP A 39 -21.16 -10.50 -62.42
C ASP A 39 -22.67 -10.22 -62.17
N GLY A 40 -23.34 -9.70 -63.19
CA GLY A 40 -24.77 -9.38 -63.16
C GLY A 40 -25.71 -10.61 -63.10
N VAL A 41 -25.18 -11.83 -63.26
CA VAL A 41 -25.93 -13.08 -63.27
C VAL A 41 -25.69 -13.90 -61.99
N GLY A 42 -24.64 -13.57 -61.21
CA GLY A 42 -24.32 -14.21 -59.93
C GLY A 42 -23.03 -15.00 -59.89
N ASN A 43 -22.22 -15.02 -60.95
CA ASN A 43 -20.94 -15.73 -60.94
C ASN A 43 -19.84 -14.87 -60.32
N ILE A 44 -18.88 -15.50 -59.64
CA ILE A 44 -17.70 -14.81 -59.10
C ILE A 44 -16.75 -14.49 -60.25
N LEU A 45 -16.51 -13.21 -60.48
CA LEU A 45 -15.53 -12.68 -61.42
C LEU A 45 -14.13 -12.64 -60.82
N GLU A 46 -14.02 -12.31 -59.53
CA GLU A 46 -12.72 -12.14 -58.87
C GLU A 46 -12.82 -12.42 -57.37
N VAL A 47 -11.78 -13.06 -56.82
CA VAL A 47 -11.57 -13.20 -55.38
C VAL A 47 -10.29 -12.48 -55.01
N ARG A 48 -10.39 -11.39 -54.25
CA ARG A 48 -9.22 -10.66 -53.75
C ARG A 48 -9.00 -11.02 -52.29
N ARG A 49 -7.77 -11.41 -51.96
CA ARG A 49 -7.36 -11.64 -50.58
C ARG A 49 -6.37 -10.57 -50.17
N SER A 50 -6.71 -9.79 -49.16
CA SER A 50 -5.86 -8.77 -48.57
C SER A 50 -5.85 -8.94 -47.05
N LEU A 51 -4.90 -8.31 -46.37
CA LEU A 51 -5.00 -8.11 -44.93
C LEU A 51 -5.68 -6.77 -44.71
N GLU A 52 -6.46 -6.63 -43.65
CA GLU A 52 -6.95 -5.34 -43.18
C GLU A 52 -5.75 -4.40 -43.03
N THR A 53 -5.62 -3.47 -43.97
CA THR A 53 -4.47 -2.56 -44.05
C THR A 53 -4.74 -1.32 -43.21
N GLY A 54 -3.76 -0.97 -42.38
CA GLY A 54 -3.74 0.25 -41.60
C GLY A 54 -3.10 0.06 -40.23
N PRO A 55 -2.86 1.16 -39.51
CA PRO A 55 -2.20 1.10 -38.23
C PRO A 55 -3.03 0.29 -37.21
N PRO A 56 -2.37 -0.27 -36.17
CA PRO A 56 -3.05 -0.92 -35.06
C PRO A 56 -4.02 0.06 -34.38
N VAL A 57 -5.11 -0.46 -33.85
CA VAL A 57 -6.07 0.34 -33.06
C VAL A 57 -6.19 -0.29 -31.69
N VAL A 58 -5.95 0.50 -30.64
CA VAL A 58 -6.22 0.10 -29.25
C VAL A 58 -7.53 0.74 -28.83
N SER A 59 -8.48 -0.08 -28.40
CA SER A 59 -9.81 0.36 -27.98
C SER A 59 -9.93 0.44 -26.46
N THR A 60 -9.37 -0.53 -25.72
CA THR A 60 -9.39 -0.52 -24.25
C THR A 60 -8.06 -1.00 -23.68
N VAL A 61 -7.75 -0.51 -22.47
CA VAL A 61 -6.56 -0.85 -21.69
C VAL A 61 -6.98 -1.10 -20.25
N LEU A 62 -6.78 -2.33 -19.77
CA LEU A 62 -7.12 -2.72 -18.40
C LEU A 62 -5.92 -3.36 -17.69
N PRO A 63 -5.65 -3.00 -16.43
CA PRO A 63 -6.16 -1.82 -15.74
C PRO A 63 -5.69 -0.51 -16.39
N ALA A 64 -6.36 0.61 -16.09
CA ALA A 64 -6.00 1.94 -16.60
C ALA A 64 -4.92 2.65 -15.73
N SER A 65 -4.64 2.12 -14.54
CA SER A 65 -3.59 2.61 -13.65
C SER A 65 -2.78 1.49 -13.02
N VAL A 66 -1.53 1.79 -12.66
CA VAL A 66 -0.59 0.90 -11.95
C VAL A 66 0.16 1.72 -10.91
N ARG A 67 0.35 1.17 -9.71
CA ARG A 67 1.14 1.83 -8.66
C ARG A 67 2.62 1.49 -8.79
N ARG A 68 3.48 2.45 -8.41
CA ARG A 68 4.93 2.20 -8.24
C ARG A 68 5.18 1.02 -7.30
N GLY A 69 6.20 0.23 -7.61
CA GLY A 69 6.57 -0.97 -6.88
C GLY A 69 5.68 -2.19 -7.15
N GLN A 70 4.74 -2.11 -8.11
CA GLN A 70 3.87 -3.23 -8.48
C GLN A 70 4.23 -3.83 -9.85
N SER A 71 3.98 -5.13 -9.97
CA SER A 71 3.97 -5.86 -11.23
C SER A 71 2.56 -6.34 -11.53
N VAL A 72 1.97 -5.86 -12.63
CA VAL A 72 0.56 -6.08 -12.96
C VAL A 72 0.43 -6.54 -14.41
N ARG A 73 -0.53 -7.44 -14.66
CA ARG A 73 -0.86 -7.86 -16.02
C ARG A 73 -1.76 -6.81 -16.68
N ILE A 74 -1.30 -6.27 -17.80
CA ILE A 74 -2.05 -5.34 -18.65
C ILE A 74 -2.65 -6.11 -19.82
N ALA A 75 -3.91 -5.85 -20.11
CA ALA A 75 -4.63 -6.35 -21.27
C ALA A 75 -5.10 -5.17 -22.14
N LEU A 76 -4.74 -5.22 -23.42
CA LEU A 76 -5.21 -4.32 -24.46
C LEU A 76 -6.23 -5.07 -25.32
N THR A 77 -7.32 -4.42 -25.68
CA THR A 77 -8.24 -4.91 -26.71
C THR A 77 -8.29 -3.93 -27.87
N GLY A 78 -8.46 -4.42 -29.09
CA GLY A 78 -8.56 -3.57 -30.26
C GLY A 78 -8.58 -4.37 -31.55
N SER A 79 -8.02 -3.80 -32.61
CA SER A 79 -7.91 -4.45 -33.92
C SER A 79 -6.52 -4.28 -34.51
N ARG A 80 -6.15 -5.22 -35.39
CA ARG A 80 -4.86 -5.22 -36.10
C ARG A 80 -3.66 -5.24 -35.15
N LEU A 81 -3.78 -6.01 -34.06
CA LEU A 81 -2.76 -6.13 -33.02
C LEU A 81 -1.88 -7.40 -33.18
N SER A 82 -2.07 -8.15 -34.26
CA SER A 82 -1.28 -9.36 -34.51
C SER A 82 0.21 -9.03 -34.61
N GLY A 83 1.02 -9.78 -33.87
CA GLY A 83 2.46 -9.55 -33.82
C GLY A 83 2.87 -8.22 -33.18
N ALA A 84 1.98 -7.54 -32.45
CA ALA A 84 2.30 -6.29 -31.78
C ALA A 84 3.50 -6.40 -30.83
N ARG A 85 4.18 -5.27 -30.66
CA ARG A 85 5.19 -5.01 -29.62
C ARG A 85 4.73 -3.78 -28.86
N VAL A 86 5.00 -3.74 -27.56
CA VAL A 86 4.72 -2.58 -26.71
C VAL A 86 6.03 -2.07 -26.17
N ALA A 87 6.24 -0.76 -26.24
CA ALA A 87 7.41 -0.09 -25.70
C ALA A 87 7.00 1.20 -24.99
N THR A 88 7.83 1.66 -24.06
CA THR A 88 7.72 2.95 -23.39
C THR A 88 9.10 3.59 -23.31
N SER A 89 9.13 4.92 -23.19
CA SER A 89 10.38 5.68 -23.01
C SER A 89 10.82 5.78 -21.56
N ASP A 90 9.98 5.35 -20.60
CA ASP A 90 10.32 5.38 -19.18
C ASP A 90 11.21 4.16 -18.84
N PRO A 91 12.48 4.35 -18.45
CA PRO A 91 13.39 3.24 -18.14
C PRO A 91 13.01 2.47 -16.88
N GLU A 92 12.15 3.04 -16.03
CA GLU A 92 11.69 2.45 -14.78
C GLU A 92 10.42 1.59 -14.95
N LEU A 93 9.96 1.44 -16.20
CA LEU A 93 8.80 0.63 -16.58
C LEU A 93 9.25 -0.54 -17.44
N ASP A 94 9.24 -1.73 -16.87
CA ASP A 94 9.64 -2.95 -17.57
C ASP A 94 8.43 -3.71 -18.12
N ILE A 95 8.53 -4.14 -19.38
CA ILE A 95 7.48 -4.87 -20.10
C ILE A 95 7.99 -6.28 -20.38
N SER A 96 7.30 -7.28 -19.84
CA SER A 96 7.67 -8.68 -19.99
C SER A 96 6.46 -9.55 -20.34
N SER A 97 6.73 -10.80 -20.76
CA SER A 97 5.69 -11.81 -21.01
C SER A 97 4.59 -11.36 -22.01
N LEU A 98 4.99 -10.59 -23.04
CA LEU A 98 4.06 -10.06 -24.02
C LEU A 98 3.55 -11.15 -24.96
N THR A 99 2.23 -11.23 -25.08
CA THR A 99 1.50 -12.07 -26.03
C THR A 99 0.60 -11.18 -26.87
N ALA A 100 0.62 -11.35 -28.18
CA ALA A 100 -0.17 -10.55 -29.11
C ALA A 100 -1.02 -11.46 -30.00
N ALA A 101 -2.30 -11.10 -30.14
CA ALA A 101 -3.28 -11.69 -31.03
C ALA A 101 -3.90 -10.58 -31.90
N ALA A 102 -4.70 -10.93 -32.89
CA ALA A 102 -5.26 -9.96 -33.83
C ALA A 102 -6.13 -8.87 -33.17
N THR A 103 -6.83 -9.21 -32.08
CA THR A 103 -7.76 -8.30 -31.37
C THR A 103 -7.36 -8.00 -29.93
N GLY A 104 -6.24 -8.53 -29.45
CA GLY A 104 -5.82 -8.33 -28.07
C GLY A 104 -4.33 -8.53 -27.84
N VAL A 105 -3.80 -7.79 -26.88
CA VAL A 105 -2.41 -7.91 -26.41
C VAL A 105 -2.44 -8.05 -24.90
N SER A 106 -1.61 -8.91 -24.34
CA SER A 106 -1.43 -9.02 -22.90
C SER A 106 0.04 -9.05 -22.55
N PHE A 107 0.44 -8.31 -21.53
CA PHE A 107 1.83 -8.28 -21.06
C PHE A 107 1.85 -8.01 -19.56
N THR A 108 2.98 -8.29 -18.92
CA THR A 108 3.23 -7.88 -17.54
C THR A 108 4.00 -6.57 -17.55
N LEU A 109 3.48 -5.56 -16.87
CA LEU A 109 4.15 -4.30 -16.61
C LEU A 109 4.66 -4.29 -15.18
N SER A 110 5.96 -4.09 -15.00
CA SER A 110 6.58 -3.88 -13.69
C SER A 110 6.99 -2.42 -13.57
N ALA A 111 6.36 -1.70 -12.64
CA ALA A 111 6.68 -0.30 -12.36
C ALA A 111 7.60 -0.22 -11.16
N SER A 112 8.80 0.34 -11.33
CA SER A 112 9.78 0.39 -10.26
C SER A 112 9.40 1.36 -9.13
N ALA A 113 10.20 1.25 -8.06
CA ALA A 113 10.37 2.24 -7.01
C ALA A 113 10.43 3.69 -7.50
N ALA A 114 11.08 3.97 -8.63
CA ALA A 114 11.48 5.30 -9.10
C ALA A 114 10.70 5.80 -10.33
N ALA A 115 9.76 5.01 -10.86
CA ALA A 115 9.03 5.35 -12.06
C ALA A 115 8.34 6.72 -12.00
N ALA A 116 8.32 7.42 -13.14
CA ALA A 116 7.73 8.74 -13.21
C ALA A 116 6.22 8.68 -12.97
N LEU A 117 5.74 9.52 -12.05
CA LEU A 117 4.32 9.62 -11.72
C LEU A 117 3.51 10.28 -12.85
N GLY A 118 2.23 9.93 -12.95
CA GLY A 118 1.30 10.52 -13.90
C GLY A 118 1.02 9.67 -15.13
N ALA A 119 0.30 10.23 -16.10
CA ALA A 119 -0.01 9.53 -17.35
C ALA A 119 1.27 9.29 -18.16
N ARG A 120 1.61 8.02 -18.40
CA ARG A 120 2.74 7.57 -19.22
C ARG A 120 2.25 7.05 -20.55
N VAL A 121 3.00 7.33 -21.61
CA VAL A 121 2.66 6.95 -22.98
C VAL A 121 3.39 5.66 -23.33
N PHE A 122 2.66 4.78 -24.00
CA PHE A 122 3.14 3.52 -24.54
C PHE A 122 2.88 3.49 -26.03
N THR A 123 3.84 2.98 -26.78
CA THR A 123 3.73 2.80 -28.23
C THR A 123 3.50 1.33 -28.51
N VAL A 124 2.43 1.04 -29.25
CA VAL A 124 2.16 -0.27 -29.81
C VAL A 124 2.58 -0.25 -31.27
N SER A 125 3.55 -1.09 -31.63
CA SER A 125 4.08 -1.18 -32.99
C SER A 125 3.74 -2.53 -33.59
N THR A 126 3.31 -2.52 -34.84
CA THR A 126 3.05 -3.71 -35.67
C THR A 126 3.73 -3.55 -37.03
N SER A 127 3.65 -4.55 -37.89
CA SER A 127 4.15 -4.44 -39.28
C SER A 127 3.37 -3.43 -40.12
N THR A 128 2.16 -3.04 -39.71
CA THR A 128 1.28 -2.14 -40.47
C THR A 128 1.28 -0.70 -39.95
N GLY A 129 2.00 -0.42 -38.85
CA GLY A 129 2.16 0.91 -38.29
C GLY A 129 2.16 0.91 -36.76
N ASN A 130 2.05 2.12 -36.20
CA ASN A 130 2.12 2.36 -34.77
C ASN A 130 0.83 3.04 -34.26
N THR A 131 0.52 2.80 -33.00
CA THR A 131 -0.50 3.53 -32.24
C THR A 131 -0.02 3.74 -30.82
N ILE A 132 -0.66 4.64 -30.09
CA ILE A 132 -0.30 4.95 -28.70
C ILE A 132 -1.48 4.74 -27.77
N PHE A 133 -1.17 4.40 -26.53
CA PHE A 133 -2.11 4.49 -25.42
C PHE A 133 -1.40 5.08 -24.20
N SER A 134 -2.17 5.50 -23.20
CA SER A 134 -1.65 5.97 -21.93
C SER A 134 -2.10 5.11 -20.77
N LEU A 135 -1.25 5.05 -19.75
CA LEU A 135 -1.53 4.40 -18.48
C LEU A 135 -1.16 5.36 -17.35
N MET A 136 -1.97 5.43 -16.30
CA MET A 136 -1.65 6.26 -15.14
C MET A 136 -0.70 5.53 -14.20
N ILE A 137 0.46 6.12 -13.91
CA ILE A 137 1.36 5.62 -12.88
C ILE A 137 1.09 6.37 -11.58
N GLU A 138 0.60 5.64 -10.60
CA GLU A 138 0.21 6.13 -9.27
C GLU A 138 1.36 5.98 -8.27
N PRO A 139 1.36 6.77 -7.18
CA PRO A 139 2.28 6.59 -6.07
C PRO A 139 2.22 5.17 -5.49
N GLN A 140 3.35 4.73 -4.93
CA GLN A 140 3.40 3.48 -4.18
C GLN A 140 2.47 3.59 -2.97
N VAL A 141 1.76 2.52 -2.62
CA VAL A 141 0.92 2.48 -1.42
C VAL A 141 1.74 2.96 -0.21
N PRO A 142 1.32 4.05 0.47
CA PRO A 142 2.07 4.59 1.58
C PRO A 142 2.11 3.64 2.79
N THR A 143 3.13 3.81 3.62
CA THR A 143 3.23 3.16 4.94
C THR A 143 3.09 4.19 6.04
N LEU A 144 2.48 3.79 7.16
CA LEU A 144 2.29 4.65 8.33
C LEU A 144 3.51 4.63 9.25
N SER A 145 3.89 5.80 9.75
CA SER A 145 4.84 5.98 10.84
C SER A 145 4.30 6.97 11.87
N PHE A 146 4.85 6.89 13.08
CA PHE A 146 4.38 7.67 14.22
C PHE A 146 5.55 8.24 15.01
N ALA A 147 5.36 9.45 15.54
CA ALA A 147 6.30 10.09 16.44
C ALA A 147 5.54 10.75 17.61
N PRO A 148 5.91 10.46 18.88
CA PRO A 148 6.96 9.53 19.31
C PRO A 148 6.56 8.05 19.16
N TRP A 149 7.55 7.16 19.07
CA TRP A 149 7.36 5.70 19.10
C TRP A 149 8.42 5.03 20.00
N PRO A 150 8.05 4.22 21.01
CA PRO A 150 6.69 4.04 21.53
C PRO A 150 6.16 5.31 22.22
N VAL A 151 4.85 5.39 22.43
CA VAL A 151 4.25 6.51 23.17
C VAL A 151 4.37 6.22 24.67
N THR A 152 5.12 7.06 25.37
CA THR A 152 5.32 6.93 26.83
C THR A 152 4.71 8.13 27.55
N LEU A 153 3.87 7.85 28.56
CA LEU A 153 3.08 8.83 29.28
C LEU A 153 3.17 8.60 30.79
N LYS A 154 2.84 9.63 31.56
CA LYS A 154 2.49 9.52 32.98
C LYS A 154 0.97 9.53 33.10
N ALA A 155 0.42 8.85 34.11
CA ALA A 155 -1.02 8.90 34.38
C ALA A 155 -1.52 10.36 34.46
N GLY A 156 -2.59 10.68 33.74
CA GLY A 156 -3.15 12.02 33.63
C GLY A 156 -2.48 12.94 32.59
N GLN A 157 -1.41 12.51 31.92
CA GLN A 157 -0.79 13.29 30.84
C GLN A 157 -1.43 13.04 29.48
N THR A 158 -1.41 14.07 28.64
CA THR A 158 -1.79 14.00 27.23
C THR A 158 -0.57 14.31 26.37
N GLN A 159 -0.36 13.51 25.32
CA GLN A 159 0.72 13.67 24.36
C GLN A 159 0.14 13.74 22.95
N GLU A 160 0.62 14.70 22.17
CA GLU A 160 0.37 14.73 20.74
C GLU A 160 1.26 13.70 20.03
N VAL A 161 0.64 12.94 19.14
CA VAL A 161 1.29 11.96 18.29
C VAL A 161 1.12 12.41 16.85
N THR A 162 2.25 12.58 16.17
CA THR A 162 2.29 12.88 14.75
C THR A 162 2.26 11.58 13.97
N LEU A 163 1.30 11.46 13.07
CA LEU A 163 1.22 10.40 12.08
C LEU A 163 1.82 10.90 10.78
N THR A 164 2.64 10.09 10.11
CA THR A 164 3.25 10.44 8.83
C THR A 164 3.14 9.28 7.83
N LEU A 165 2.81 9.61 6.58
CA LEU A 165 2.86 8.70 5.44
C LEU A 165 4.26 8.74 4.82
N SER A 166 4.78 7.59 4.40
CA SER A 166 6.10 7.50 3.75
C SER A 166 6.19 8.22 2.41
N ASN A 167 5.06 8.42 1.73
CA ASN A 167 4.95 9.21 0.50
C ASN A 167 3.54 9.81 0.38
N PRO A 168 3.34 10.85 -0.46
CA PRO A 168 2.00 11.33 -0.79
C PRO A 168 1.28 10.35 -1.70
N ASP A 169 -0.01 10.12 -1.45
CA ASP A 169 -0.88 9.34 -2.33
C ASP A 169 -1.87 10.22 -3.10
N SER A 170 -2.37 9.73 -4.23
CA SER A 170 -3.44 10.38 -5.00
C SER A 170 -4.84 10.08 -4.43
N VAL A 171 -4.94 9.13 -3.50
CA VAL A 171 -6.19 8.69 -2.87
C VAL A 171 -6.29 9.25 -1.45
N ALA A 172 -7.50 9.60 -1.02
CA ALA A 172 -7.75 9.98 0.36
C ALA A 172 -7.71 8.75 1.30
N HIS A 173 -7.15 8.90 2.49
CA HIS A 173 -7.09 7.83 3.48
C HIS A 173 -7.93 8.18 4.71
N SER A 174 -8.90 7.33 5.04
CA SER A 174 -9.63 7.41 6.31
C SER A 174 -9.03 6.42 7.30
N LEU A 175 -8.68 6.92 8.48
CA LEU A 175 -8.06 6.16 9.55
C LEU A 175 -8.99 6.14 10.76
N SER A 176 -9.24 4.94 11.27
CA SER A 176 -9.90 4.71 12.56
C SER A 176 -8.85 4.48 13.63
N LEU A 177 -9.02 5.13 14.78
CA LEU A 177 -8.10 5.11 15.91
C LEU A 177 -8.81 4.50 17.12
N ALA A 178 -8.36 3.34 17.57
CA ALA A 178 -8.99 2.62 18.67
C ALA A 178 -7.97 2.14 19.70
N ILE A 179 -8.16 2.51 20.96
CA ILE A 179 -7.33 2.00 22.06
C ILE A 179 -7.87 0.62 22.47
N ALA A 180 -6.98 -0.38 22.52
CA ALA A 180 -7.34 -1.75 22.88
C ALA A 180 -7.87 -1.88 24.31
N ASN A 181 -7.20 -1.24 25.28
CA ASN A 181 -7.65 -1.13 26.66
C ASN A 181 -7.93 0.34 27.03
N THR A 182 -9.21 0.71 26.98
CA THR A 182 -9.68 2.08 27.25
C THR A 182 -9.63 2.47 28.74
N ALA A 183 -9.33 1.55 29.65
CA ALA A 183 -9.08 1.88 31.05
C ALA A 183 -7.68 2.48 31.26
N VAL A 184 -6.75 2.25 30.34
CA VAL A 184 -5.34 2.71 30.42
C VAL A 184 -5.14 4.05 29.70
N ALA A 185 -5.73 4.22 28.52
CA ALA A 185 -5.59 5.43 27.72
C ALA A 185 -6.82 5.71 26.85
N SER A 186 -6.95 6.93 26.35
CA SER A 186 -7.91 7.35 25.33
C SER A 186 -7.21 8.07 24.18
N VAL A 187 -7.88 8.16 23.03
CA VAL A 187 -7.41 8.85 21.82
C VAL A 187 -8.47 9.84 21.33
N SER A 188 -8.05 11.01 20.87
CA SER A 188 -8.93 12.01 20.28
C SER A 188 -8.23 12.78 19.14
N PRO A 189 -8.89 12.92 17.97
CA PRO A 189 -10.17 12.32 17.58
C PRO A 189 -10.05 10.79 17.36
N ALA A 190 -11.18 10.07 17.34
CA ALA A 190 -11.21 8.63 17.06
C ALA A 190 -11.09 8.28 15.57
N SER A 191 -11.12 9.30 14.70
CA SER A 191 -10.94 9.13 13.25
C SER A 191 -10.22 10.33 12.65
N ILE A 192 -9.35 10.08 11.68
CA ILE A 192 -8.62 11.09 10.91
C ILE A 192 -8.82 10.81 9.44
N THR A 193 -8.97 11.86 8.64
CA THR A 193 -8.95 11.75 7.18
C THR A 193 -7.75 12.52 6.64
N LEU A 194 -6.89 11.84 5.89
CA LEU A 194 -5.83 12.44 5.09
C LEU A 194 -6.36 12.67 3.68
N SER A 195 -6.36 13.92 3.25
CA SER A 195 -6.77 14.30 1.88
C SER A 195 -5.71 13.85 0.85
N PRO A 196 -6.04 13.76 -0.45
CA PRO A 196 -5.05 13.46 -1.48
C PRO A 196 -3.84 14.38 -1.39
N GLY A 197 -2.63 13.81 -1.44
CA GLY A 197 -1.36 14.52 -1.28
C GLY A 197 -0.98 14.90 0.16
N GLN A 198 -1.90 14.76 1.14
CA GLN A 198 -1.59 15.04 2.54
C GLN A 198 -0.84 13.86 3.16
N THR A 199 0.33 14.14 3.74
CA THR A 199 1.22 13.11 4.32
C THR A 199 1.27 13.11 5.83
N SER A 200 0.65 14.08 6.50
CA SER A 200 0.75 14.21 7.96
C SER A 200 -0.57 14.63 8.60
N ALA A 201 -0.81 14.10 9.79
CA ALA A 201 -1.87 14.49 10.69
C ALA A 201 -1.41 14.32 12.14
N VAL A 202 -2.07 15.03 13.05
CA VAL A 202 -1.81 14.96 14.49
C VAL A 202 -3.07 14.51 15.22
N PHE A 203 -2.87 13.78 16.31
CA PHE A 203 -3.91 13.43 17.25
C PHE A 203 -3.35 13.34 18.66
N SER A 204 -4.23 13.35 19.64
CA SER A 204 -3.87 13.35 21.05
C SER A 204 -4.16 11.99 21.69
N VAL A 205 -3.19 11.49 22.46
CA VAL A 205 -3.35 10.32 23.32
C VAL A 205 -3.28 10.78 24.78
N SER A 206 -4.32 10.47 25.55
CA SER A 206 -4.41 10.82 26.97
C SER A 206 -4.30 9.57 27.83
N ALA A 207 -3.42 9.60 28.82
CA ALA A 207 -3.24 8.53 29.79
C ALA A 207 -4.25 8.64 30.93
N ILE A 208 -4.89 7.51 31.26
CA ILE A 208 -5.92 7.41 32.29
C ILE A 208 -5.34 6.72 33.53
N ALA A 209 -4.81 5.51 33.38
CA ALA A 209 -4.26 4.70 34.48
C ALA A 209 -2.95 4.04 34.08
N SER A 210 -2.13 3.69 35.07
CA SER A 210 -0.86 2.98 34.84
C SER A 210 -1.10 1.63 34.18
N GLY A 211 -0.33 1.33 33.13
CA GLY A 211 -0.48 0.08 32.40
C GLY A 211 0.11 0.17 30.99
N VAL A 212 -0.11 -0.89 30.23
CA VAL A 212 0.28 -0.99 28.82
C VAL A 212 -0.96 -1.22 27.99
N THR A 213 -1.07 -0.51 26.87
CA THR A 213 -2.15 -0.66 25.90
C THR A 213 -1.61 -0.45 24.50
N ALA A 214 -2.43 -0.73 23.48
CA ALA A 214 -2.07 -0.48 22.09
C ALA A 214 -3.12 0.42 21.45
N LEU A 215 -2.66 1.35 20.62
CA LEU A 215 -3.50 2.07 19.67
C LEU A 215 -3.53 1.27 18.37
N ASN A 216 -4.70 0.76 18.01
CA ASN A 216 -4.94 0.08 16.74
C ASN A 216 -5.42 1.12 15.71
N ILE A 217 -4.79 1.10 14.54
CA ILE A 217 -5.10 1.97 13.41
C ILE A 217 -5.59 1.12 12.25
N GLY A 218 -6.85 1.32 11.87
CA GLY A 218 -7.48 0.64 10.73
C GLY A 218 -7.78 1.61 9.58
N SER A 219 -7.56 1.17 8.35
CA SER A 219 -7.90 1.89 7.13
C SER A 219 -8.33 0.91 6.03
N PRO A 220 -9.28 1.28 5.15
CA PRO A 220 -9.63 0.46 3.98
C PRO A 220 -8.56 0.51 2.88
N THR A 221 -7.68 1.51 2.90
CA THR A 221 -6.71 1.78 1.82
C THR A 221 -5.25 1.60 2.24
N LEU A 222 -4.97 1.45 3.52
CA LEU A 222 -3.62 1.25 4.07
C LEU A 222 -3.57 -0.04 4.89
N ALA A 223 -2.36 -0.59 5.06
CA ALA A 223 -2.16 -1.75 5.92
C ALA A 223 -2.49 -1.43 7.39
N PRO A 224 -3.11 -2.38 8.13
CA PRO A 224 -3.39 -2.19 9.54
C PRO A 224 -2.09 -2.00 10.32
N THR A 225 -2.08 -1.07 11.26
CA THR A 225 -0.89 -0.74 12.06
C THR A 225 -1.27 -0.57 13.53
N ALA A 226 -0.36 -0.91 14.45
CA ALA A 226 -0.58 -0.73 15.88
C ALA A 226 0.62 -0.03 16.55
N VAL A 227 0.35 0.82 17.53
CA VAL A 227 1.35 1.57 18.30
C VAL A 227 1.22 1.21 19.77
N GLY A 228 2.33 0.84 20.40
CA GLY A 228 2.38 0.59 21.84
C GLY A 228 2.31 1.88 22.65
N ILE A 229 1.47 1.89 23.69
CA ILE A 229 1.33 2.97 24.66
C ILE A 229 1.69 2.45 26.05
N TYR A 230 2.64 3.12 26.70
CA TYR A 230 3.10 2.82 28.04
C TYR A 230 2.75 3.96 28.98
N VAL A 231 1.94 3.69 29.99
CA VAL A 231 1.57 4.65 31.02
C VAL A 231 2.25 4.26 32.32
N SER A 232 3.21 5.08 32.74
CA SER A 232 3.89 4.91 34.02
C SER A 232 2.95 5.23 35.19
N ALA A 233 3.13 4.50 36.30
CA ALA A 233 2.48 4.82 37.56
C ALA A 233 2.83 6.25 37.99
N PRO A 234 1.89 6.98 38.62
CA PRO A 234 2.25 8.24 39.25
C PRO A 234 3.40 7.97 40.21
N PHE A 235 4.42 8.82 40.17
CA PHE A 235 5.52 8.75 41.13
C PHE A 235 4.95 9.08 42.51
N ALA A 236 4.51 8.04 43.23
CA ALA A 236 4.42 8.10 44.68
C ALA A 236 5.87 8.31 45.13
N GLY A 237 6.16 9.46 45.75
CA GLY A 237 7.51 9.89 46.11
C GLY A 237 8.36 8.78 46.73
N GLU A 238 9.69 8.95 46.75
CA GLU A 238 10.61 7.99 47.37
C GLU A 238 9.95 7.41 48.63
N SER A 239 9.58 6.14 48.58
CA SER A 239 9.22 5.44 49.79
C SER A 239 10.53 5.39 50.55
N ALA A 240 10.73 6.38 51.42
CA ALA A 240 11.76 6.38 52.44
C ALA A 240 11.38 5.23 53.39
N ALA A 241 11.62 4.01 52.94
CA ALA A 241 11.69 2.84 53.78
C ALA A 241 12.92 3.04 54.66
N TYR A 242 12.76 3.88 55.70
CA TYR A 242 13.71 3.91 56.78
C TYR A 242 13.66 2.52 57.42
N ALA A 243 14.77 1.80 57.36
CA ALA A 243 14.97 0.64 58.19
C ALA A 243 14.79 1.07 59.66
N PRO A 244 14.06 0.32 60.49
CA PRO A 244 13.97 0.63 61.92
C PRO A 244 15.37 0.68 62.53
N LEU A 245 15.58 1.59 63.49
CA LEU A 245 16.83 1.77 64.21
C LEU A 245 17.32 0.43 64.78
N VAL A 246 18.37 -0.15 64.19
CA VAL A 246 19.06 -1.32 64.75
C VAL A 246 20.35 -0.86 65.43
N GLY A 247 20.38 -0.99 66.76
CA GLY A 247 21.56 -0.73 67.59
C GLY A 247 21.91 -1.96 68.42
N VAL A 248 23.19 -2.15 68.73
CA VAL A 248 23.66 -3.23 69.62
C VAL A 248 23.88 -2.63 71.00
N LEU A 249 23.09 -3.07 71.99
CA LEU A 249 23.33 -2.73 73.40
C LEU A 249 24.49 -3.59 73.90
N ARG A 250 25.65 -2.97 74.15
CA ARG A 250 26.75 -3.63 74.87
C ARG A 250 26.42 -3.55 76.38
N PRO A 251 26.27 -4.66 77.10
CA PRO A 251 26.10 -4.62 78.55
C PRO A 251 27.33 -3.97 79.18
N GLN A 252 27.10 -2.98 80.04
CA GLN A 252 28.18 -2.32 80.78
C GLN A 252 28.81 -3.33 81.76
N ALA A 253 30.14 -3.34 81.83
CA ALA A 253 30.85 -4.18 82.79
C ALA A 253 30.47 -3.78 84.22
N PRO A 254 30.31 -4.74 85.17
CA PRO A 254 29.90 -4.42 86.53
C PRO A 254 30.91 -3.50 87.22
N GLY A 255 30.46 -2.32 87.68
CA GLY A 255 31.22 -1.48 88.62
C GLY A 255 31.46 -0.01 88.24
N THR A 256 30.95 0.51 87.11
CA THR A 256 31.10 1.94 86.73
C THR A 256 29.79 2.72 86.88
N PRO A 257 29.78 3.96 87.43
CA PRO A 257 28.57 4.74 87.61
C PRO A 257 27.96 5.19 86.27
N ALA A 258 26.62 5.27 86.23
CA ALA A 258 25.84 5.60 85.03
C ALA A 258 26.01 7.07 84.63
N ASN A 259 26.39 7.32 83.38
CA ASN A 259 26.43 8.67 82.81
C ASN A 259 25.09 8.97 82.13
N PRO A 260 24.28 9.96 82.58
CA PRO A 260 22.89 10.13 82.14
C PRO A 260 22.73 10.86 80.79
N ALA A 261 23.79 11.06 80.00
CA ALA A 261 23.72 11.79 78.75
C ALA A 261 24.29 10.97 77.57
N VAL A 262 23.53 10.00 77.07
CA VAL A 262 23.80 9.40 75.75
C VAL A 262 22.89 10.07 74.73
N PHE A 263 23.40 11.12 74.10
CA PHE A 263 22.80 11.66 72.90
C PHE A 263 23.10 10.71 71.74
N MET A 264 22.07 10.09 71.16
CA MET A 264 22.21 9.31 69.93
C MET A 264 22.34 10.27 68.75
N ALA A 265 23.57 10.65 68.42
CA ALA A 265 23.90 11.30 67.16
C ALA A 265 24.40 10.23 66.17
N THR A 266 23.80 10.21 64.97
CA THR A 266 24.19 9.34 63.87
C THR A 266 25.61 9.66 63.39
N PRO A 267 26.42 8.62 63.13
CA PRO A 267 27.07 8.54 61.84
C PRO A 267 26.63 7.28 61.12
N ASN A 268 26.58 7.38 59.79
CA ASN A 268 26.36 6.25 58.89
C ASN A 268 27.22 5.06 59.34
N VAL A 269 26.56 3.90 59.42
CA VAL A 269 27.07 2.58 59.83
C VAL A 269 28.59 2.46 59.78
N GLY A 270 29.22 2.48 60.95
CA GLY A 270 30.65 2.23 61.12
C GLY A 270 30.95 1.88 62.58
N VAL A 271 31.71 0.81 62.81
CA VAL A 271 32.18 0.45 64.15
C VAL A 271 33.35 1.38 64.49
N GLN A 272 33.13 2.39 65.32
CA GLN A 272 34.23 3.09 65.96
C GLN A 272 34.84 2.18 67.03
N ARG A 273 36.14 1.91 66.90
CA ARG A 273 36.97 1.39 68.00
C ARG A 273 37.56 2.59 68.73
N GLU A 274 37.48 2.55 70.06
CA GLU A 274 38.25 3.43 70.95
C GLU A 274 39.75 3.15 70.82
#